data_AF-A0AAD5WSI1-F1
#
_entry.id   AF-A0AAD5WSI1-F1
#
_cell.length_a   1.000
_cell.length_b   1.000
_cell.length_c   1.000
_cell.angle_alpha   90.00
_cell.angle_beta   90.00
_cell.angle_gamma   90.00
#
_symmetry.space_group_name_H-M   'P 1'
#
loop_
_entity.id
_entity.type
_entity.pdbx_description
1 polymer ?
#
loop_
_entity_poly.entity_id
_entity_poly.type
_entity_poly.pdbx_seq_one_letter_code
_entity_poly.pdbx_strand_id
1 'polypeptide(L)'
;MRLNVALLRNTEAEKLAKEKAETPTVKTEEQAKKEAELLAKYGTTPKESHPVKEVPVSPWRRKFRSLPEPKAVELFADVLGDAFILFVAGGLIIYEYWKALQKPDANLERIKEVYAKLDELREREAELEERDIEQQRKIESLEQVLLTLKDPKSKKPVVIVG
;
A
#
# COMPACT_ATOMS: atom_id res chain seq x y z
N MET A 1 17.75 23.06 -13.14
CA MET A 1 16.40 23.14 -13.76
C MET A 1 16.10 21.80 -14.44
N ARG A 2 15.07 21.07 -14.00
CA ARG A 2 14.63 19.82 -14.67
C ARG A 2 13.49 20.18 -15.63
N LEU A 3 13.69 19.98 -16.94
CA LEU A 3 12.65 20.22 -17.95
C LEU A 3 11.66 19.04 -17.93
N ASN A 4 10.37 19.34 -17.73
CA ASN A 4 9.29 18.34 -17.80
C ASN A 4 9.03 17.95 -19.26
N VAL A 5 9.54 16.78 -19.65
CA VAL A 5 9.42 16.19 -21.01
C VAL A 5 7.96 15.96 -21.43
N ALA A 6 7.02 15.89 -20.47
CA ALA A 6 5.59 15.78 -20.73
C ALA A 6 5.01 16.99 -21.50
N LEU A 7 5.61 18.17 -21.38
CA LEU A 7 5.15 19.39 -22.08
C LEU A 7 5.64 19.48 -23.53
N LEU A 8 6.65 18.69 -23.91
CA LEU A 8 7.20 18.64 -25.28
C LEU A 8 6.50 17.59 -26.15
N ARG A 9 5.54 16.84 -25.59
CA ARG A 9 4.82 15.79 -26.30
C ARG A 9 3.61 16.39 -27.01
N ASN A 10 3.69 16.50 -28.34
CA ASN A 10 2.58 16.95 -29.19
C ASN A 10 1.51 15.85 -29.30
N THR A 11 0.57 15.86 -28.37
CA THR A 11 -0.50 14.85 -28.23
C THR A 11 -1.43 14.80 -29.45
N GLU A 12 -1.58 15.91 -30.17
CA GLU A 12 -2.41 16.01 -31.37
C GLU A 12 -1.81 15.23 -32.55
N ALA A 13 -0.49 15.34 -32.75
CA ALA A 13 0.21 14.58 -33.79
C ALA A 13 0.17 13.06 -33.52
N GLU A 14 0.21 12.67 -32.24
CA GLU A 14 0.15 11.27 -31.84
C GLU A 14 -1.25 10.66 -32.02
N LYS A 15 -2.32 11.46 -31.82
CA LYS A 15 -3.70 11.04 -32.08
C LYS A 15 -3.97 10.91 -33.58
N LEU A 16 -3.53 11.87 -34.39
CA LEU A 16 -3.66 11.81 -35.85
C LEU A 16 -2.90 10.63 -36.47
N ALA A 17 -1.76 10.25 -35.88
CA ALA A 17 -1.01 9.08 -36.32
C ALA A 17 -1.72 7.76 -35.96
N LYS A 18 -2.39 7.70 -34.80
CA LYS A 18 -3.19 6.55 -34.38
C LYS A 18 -4.46 6.41 -35.20
N GLU A 19 -5.19 7.50 -35.44
CA GLU A 19 -6.39 7.49 -36.30
C GLU A 19 -6.08 7.02 -37.73
N LYS A 20 -4.94 7.41 -38.31
CA LYS A 20 -4.48 6.93 -39.62
C LYS A 20 -4.04 5.46 -39.61
N ALA A 21 -3.60 4.94 -38.47
CA ALA A 21 -3.19 3.55 -38.31
C ALA A 21 -4.37 2.62 -37.95
N GLU A 22 -5.44 3.16 -37.36
CA GLU A 22 -6.63 2.42 -36.92
C GLU A 22 -7.68 2.24 -38.02
N THR A 23 -7.58 2.94 -39.16
CA THR A 23 -8.44 2.65 -40.31
C THR A 23 -8.08 1.27 -40.89
N PRO A 24 -9.01 0.30 -40.94
CA PRO A 24 -8.75 -1.00 -41.54
C PRO A 24 -8.54 -0.80 -43.04
N THR A 25 -7.29 -0.89 -43.49
CA THR A 25 -6.90 -0.77 -44.90
C THR A 25 -7.33 -2.01 -45.68
N VAL A 26 -8.62 -2.12 -45.97
CA VAL A 26 -9.10 -2.93 -47.09
C VAL A 26 -8.83 -2.10 -48.35
N LYS A 27 -7.96 -2.60 -49.22
CA LYS A 27 -7.59 -1.92 -50.47
C LYS A 27 -8.84 -1.70 -51.32
N THR A 28 -9.21 -0.44 -51.55
CA THR A 28 -10.27 -0.07 -52.49
C THR A 28 -9.76 -0.21 -53.91
N GLU A 29 -10.61 -0.64 -54.84
CA GLU A 29 -10.24 -0.93 -56.24
C GLU A 29 -9.54 0.24 -56.96
N GLU A 30 -9.85 1.48 -56.56
CA GLU A 30 -9.21 2.69 -57.08
C GLU A 30 -7.74 2.83 -56.67
N GLN A 31 -7.37 2.35 -55.47
CA GLN A 31 -5.98 2.35 -55.02
C GLN A 31 -5.16 1.32 -55.79
N ALA A 32 -5.73 0.14 -56.06
CA ALA A 32 -5.10 -0.89 -56.88
C ALA A 32 -4.90 -0.44 -58.33
N LYS A 33 -5.85 0.28 -58.93
CA LYS A 33 -5.70 0.83 -60.29
C LYS A 33 -4.61 1.90 -60.38
N LYS A 34 -4.54 2.79 -59.38
CA LYS A 34 -3.47 3.80 -59.31
C LYS A 34 -2.09 3.18 -59.05
N GLU A 35 -2.00 2.15 -58.21
CA GLU A 35 -0.76 1.38 -58.02
C GLU A 35 -0.34 0.68 -59.34
N ALA A 36 -1.27 0.08 -60.09
CA ALA A 36 -0.99 -0.57 -61.36
C ALA A 36 -0.55 0.42 -62.46
N GLU A 37 -1.16 1.60 -62.55
CA GLU A 37 -0.74 2.65 -63.50
C GLU A 37 0.65 3.21 -63.16
N LEU A 38 0.97 3.33 -61.87
CA LEU A 38 2.30 3.78 -61.44
C LEU A 38 3.37 2.70 -61.66
N LEU A 39 3.04 1.43 -61.44
CA LEU A 39 3.87 0.28 -61.81
C LEU A 39 4.13 0.22 -63.32
N ALA A 40 3.12 0.48 -64.15
CA ALA A 40 3.25 0.47 -65.60
C ALA A 40 4.10 1.65 -66.12
N LYS A 41 4.07 2.80 -65.46
CA LYS A 41 4.85 3.99 -65.85
C LYS A 41 6.28 4.00 -65.33
N TYR A 42 6.53 3.45 -64.13
CA TYR A 42 7.81 3.60 -63.43
C TYR A 42 8.48 2.28 -63.03
N GLY A 43 7.86 1.13 -63.31
CA GLY A 43 8.47 -0.20 -63.11
C GLY A 43 8.69 -0.64 -61.67
N THR A 44 8.36 0.18 -60.67
CA THR A 44 8.60 -0.12 -59.24
C THR A 44 7.41 0.31 -58.38
N THR A 45 7.13 -0.43 -57.30
CA THR A 45 6.09 -0.05 -56.34
C THR A 45 6.58 1.08 -55.40
N PRO A 46 5.70 1.97 -54.91
CA PRO A 46 6.09 3.03 -53.96
C PRO A 46 6.72 2.51 -52.65
N LYS A 47 6.52 1.23 -52.32
CA LYS A 47 7.14 0.55 -51.17
C LYS A 47 8.62 0.23 -51.40
N GLU A 48 9.06 0.09 -52.64
CA GLU A 48 10.44 -0.25 -52.99
C GLU A 48 11.30 1.01 -53.24
N SER A 49 10.69 2.13 -53.63
CA SER A 49 11.39 3.39 -53.86
C SER A 49 11.82 4.12 -52.58
N HIS A 50 11.26 3.75 -51.43
CA HIS A 50 11.60 4.30 -50.13
C HIS A 50 12.01 3.19 -49.16
N PRO A 51 13.29 2.80 -49.07
CA PRO A 51 13.74 1.99 -47.95
C PRO A 51 13.41 2.76 -46.67
N VAL A 52 12.62 2.15 -45.80
CA VAL A 52 12.25 2.72 -44.49
C VAL A 52 13.55 3.04 -43.77
N LYS A 53 13.86 4.33 -43.67
CA LYS A 53 15.09 4.84 -43.05
C LYS A 53 15.09 4.36 -41.61
N GLU A 54 15.96 3.42 -41.27
CA GLU A 54 16.04 2.87 -39.92
C GLU A 54 16.25 4.01 -38.92
N VAL A 55 15.29 4.18 -38.01
CA VAL A 55 15.34 5.23 -36.99
C VAL A 55 16.56 4.93 -36.10
N PRO A 56 17.45 5.92 -35.82
CA PRO A 56 18.66 5.67 -35.06
C PRO A 56 18.32 5.09 -33.68
N VAL A 57 18.73 3.85 -33.45
CA VAL A 57 18.49 3.14 -32.20
C VAL A 57 19.30 3.83 -31.10
N SER A 58 18.62 4.35 -30.09
CA SER A 58 19.26 4.96 -28.93
C SER A 58 20.24 3.98 -28.27
N PRO A 59 21.45 4.40 -27.85
CA PRO A 59 22.44 3.53 -27.20
C PRO A 59 21.95 2.93 -25.87
N TRP A 60 20.85 3.46 -25.32
CA TRP A 60 20.18 2.97 -24.11
C TRP A 60 19.15 1.87 -24.36
N ARG A 61 18.81 1.55 -25.63
CA ARG A 61 17.99 0.38 -25.96
C ARG A 61 18.90 -0.82 -26.11
N ARG A 62 18.79 -1.78 -25.20
CA ARG A 62 19.38 -3.11 -25.42
C ARG A 62 18.73 -3.72 -26.67
N LYS A 63 19.56 -4.15 -27.61
CA LYS A 63 19.12 -4.95 -28.75
C LYS A 63 18.76 -6.34 -28.21
N PHE A 64 17.49 -6.57 -27.88
CA PHE A 64 17.00 -7.91 -27.60
C PHE A 64 17.08 -8.71 -28.90
N ARG A 65 18.02 -9.66 -28.97
CA ARG A 65 17.96 -10.70 -29.99
C ARG A 65 16.73 -11.53 -29.68
N SER A 66 15.85 -11.72 -30.66
CA SER A 66 14.72 -12.64 -30.52
C SER A 66 15.26 -13.99 -30.07
N LEU A 67 14.72 -14.51 -28.97
CA LEU A 67 15.08 -15.86 -28.57
C LEU A 67 14.65 -16.83 -29.68
N PRO A 68 15.43 -17.89 -29.94
CA PRO A 68 14.99 -18.94 -30.85
C PRO A 68 13.65 -19.48 -30.36
N GLU A 69 12.70 -19.64 -31.28
CA GLU A 69 11.31 -20.05 -31.01
C GLU A 69 11.15 -21.18 -29.98
N PRO A 70 11.91 -22.30 -30.04
CA PRO A 70 11.74 -23.37 -29.05
C PRO A 70 12.11 -22.92 -27.62
N LYS A 71 13.09 -22.02 -27.47
CA LYS A 71 13.55 -21.54 -26.17
C LYS A 71 12.60 -20.52 -25.55
N ALA A 72 11.85 -19.79 -26.37
CA ALA A 72 10.78 -18.93 -25.86
C ALA A 72 9.66 -19.78 -25.26
N VAL A 73 9.25 -20.86 -25.94
CA VAL A 73 8.18 -21.76 -25.48
C VAL A 73 8.52 -22.44 -24.16
N GLU A 74 9.76 -22.93 -24.00
CA GLU A 74 10.25 -23.54 -22.76
C GLU A 74 10.20 -22.54 -21.58
N LEU A 75 10.70 -21.32 -21.78
CA LEU A 75 10.66 -20.28 -20.74
C LEU A 75 9.23 -19.83 -20.40
N PHE A 76 8.33 -19.79 -21.38
CA PHE A 76 6.92 -19.49 -21.13
C PHE A 76 6.24 -20.62 -20.35
N ALA A 77 6.62 -21.88 -20.59
CA ALA A 77 6.10 -23.00 -19.83
C ALA A 77 6.49 -22.91 -18.35
N ASP A 78 7.75 -22.57 -18.05
CA ASP A 78 8.22 -22.36 -16.68
C ASP A 78 7.46 -21.20 -15.99
N VAL A 79 7.32 -20.06 -16.67
CA VAL A 79 6.62 -18.88 -16.12
C VAL A 79 5.12 -19.17 -15.90
N LEU A 80 4.47 -19.91 -16.79
CA LEU A 80 3.08 -20.32 -16.62
C LEU A 80 2.92 -21.29 -15.45
N GLY A 81 3.87 -22.21 -15.28
CA GLY A 81 3.92 -23.13 -14.14
C GLY A 81 4.06 -22.38 -12.80
N ASP A 82 5.04 -21.48 -12.70
CA ASP A 82 5.25 -20.66 -11.50
C ASP A 82 4.07 -19.76 -11.20
N ALA A 83 3.48 -19.11 -12.22
CA ALA A 83 2.30 -18.28 -12.05
C ALA A 83 1.10 -19.09 -11.51
N PHE A 84 0.92 -20.32 -11.98
CA PHE A 84 -0.13 -21.21 -11.49
C PHE A 84 0.08 -21.58 -10.02
N ILE A 85 1.30 -21.96 -9.63
CA ILE A 85 1.64 -22.30 -8.24
C ILE A 85 1.42 -21.10 -7.33
N LEU A 86 1.91 -19.92 -7.72
CA LEU A 86 1.75 -18.68 -6.96
C LEU A 86 0.28 -18.27 -6.86
N PHE A 87 -0.51 -18.48 -7.90
CA PHE A 87 -1.94 -18.21 -7.89
C PHE A 87 -2.68 -19.12 -6.90
N VAL A 88 -2.42 -20.43 -6.93
CA VAL A 88 -3.05 -21.40 -6.02
C VAL A 88 -2.63 -21.12 -4.57
N ALA A 89 -1.33 -20.88 -4.33
CA ALA A 89 -0.82 -20.54 -3.01
C ALA A 89 -1.41 -19.23 -2.48
N GLY A 90 -1.41 -18.17 -3.30
CA GLY A 90 -2.02 -16.89 -2.96
C GLY A 90 -3.52 -17.01 -2.70
N GLY A 91 -4.24 -17.79 -3.51
CA GLY A 91 -5.65 -18.07 -3.33
C GLY A 91 -5.97 -18.77 -2.01
N LEU A 92 -5.18 -19.79 -1.64
CA LEU A 92 -5.29 -20.47 -0.35
C LEU A 92 -5.05 -19.50 0.83
N ILE A 93 -4.01 -18.68 0.76
CA ILE A 93 -3.69 -17.70 1.80
C ILE A 93 -4.83 -16.69 1.96
N ILE A 94 -5.34 -16.14 0.85
CA ILE A 94 -6.46 -15.19 0.88
C ILE A 94 -7.73 -15.85 1.43
N TYR A 95 -8.00 -17.11 1.04
CA TYR A 95 -9.14 -17.86 1.53
C TYR A 95 -9.06 -18.13 3.04
N GLU A 96 -7.91 -18.59 3.53
CA GLU A 96 -7.71 -18.80 4.97
C GLU A 96 -7.76 -17.48 5.74
N TYR A 97 -7.22 -16.40 5.20
CA TYR A 97 -7.29 -15.07 5.79
C TYR A 97 -8.73 -14.57 5.88
N TRP A 98 -9.52 -14.71 4.81
CA TRP A 98 -10.93 -14.34 4.81
C TRP A 98 -11.74 -15.19 5.79
N LYS A 99 -11.45 -16.49 5.88
CA LYS A 99 -12.05 -17.41 6.86
C LYS A 99 -11.64 -17.06 8.29
N ALA A 100 -10.40 -16.64 8.52
CA ALA A 100 -9.92 -16.20 9.82
C ALA A 100 -10.62 -14.92 10.28
N LEU A 101 -10.81 -13.96 9.37
CA LEU A 101 -11.60 -12.74 9.62
C LEU A 101 -13.06 -13.00 10.01
N GLN A 102 -13.65 -14.11 9.55
CA GLN A 102 -15.02 -14.48 9.91
C GLN A 102 -15.13 -15.10 11.30
N LYS A 103 -14.02 -15.55 11.91
CA LYS A 103 -14.06 -16.03 13.29
C LYS A 103 -14.05 -14.83 14.23
N PRO A 104 -14.97 -14.73 15.21
CA PRO A 104 -14.87 -13.71 16.24
C PRO A 104 -13.53 -13.90 16.96
N ASP A 105 -12.71 -12.85 16.96
CA ASP A 105 -11.42 -12.85 17.65
C ASP A 105 -11.68 -13.00 19.14
N ALA A 106 -11.63 -14.24 19.66
CA ALA A 106 -11.70 -14.52 21.10
C ALA A 106 -10.62 -13.72 21.88
N ASN A 107 -9.52 -13.37 21.21
CA ASN A 107 -8.50 -12.49 21.75
C ASN A 107 -9.00 -11.06 21.93
N LEU A 108 -9.79 -10.55 20.99
CA LEU A 108 -10.37 -9.20 21.06
C LEU A 108 -11.41 -9.10 22.17
N GLU A 109 -12.21 -10.15 22.39
CA GLU A 109 -13.11 -10.24 23.54
C GLU A 109 -12.33 -10.26 24.87
N ARG A 110 -11.30 -11.11 24.98
CA ARG A 110 -10.42 -11.14 26.16
C ARG A 110 -9.74 -9.79 26.42
N ILE A 111 -9.29 -9.11 25.37
CA ILE A 111 -8.69 -7.78 25.47
C ILE A 111 -9.71 -6.78 26.02
N LYS A 112 -10.94 -6.78 25.51
CA LYS A 112 -12.03 -5.94 26.02
C LYS A 112 -12.33 -6.22 27.49
N GLU A 113 -12.39 -7.49 27.89
CA GLU A 113 -12.60 -7.88 29.29
C GLU A 113 -11.47 -7.39 30.21
N VAL A 114 -10.21 -7.48 29.75
CA VAL A 114 -9.06 -6.98 30.49
C VAL A 114 -9.12 -5.45 30.64
N TYR A 115 -9.48 -4.72 29.59
CA TYR A 115 -9.66 -3.28 29.67
C TYR A 115 -10.76 -2.89 30.66
N ALA A 116 -11.90 -3.58 30.65
CA ALA A 116 -12.98 -3.33 31.60
C ALA A 116 -12.52 -3.54 33.06
N LYS A 117 -11.72 -4.57 33.33
CA LYS A 117 -11.16 -4.81 34.67
C LYS A 117 -10.13 -3.76 35.08
N LEU A 118 -9.33 -3.27 34.12
CA LEU A 118 -8.37 -2.19 34.38
C LEU A 118 -9.09 -0.89 34.76
N ASP A 119 -10.18 -0.57 34.06
CA ASP A 119 -10.99 0.61 34.38
C ASP A 119 -11.63 0.48 35.77
N GLU A 120 -12.19 -0.69 36.11
CA GLU A 120 -12.74 -0.98 37.44
C GLU A 120 -11.69 -0.86 38.56
N LEU A 121 -10.47 -1.37 38.34
CA LEU A 121 -9.38 -1.25 39.31
C LEU A 121 -8.95 0.21 39.49
N ARG A 122 -8.90 0.97 38.40
CA ARG A 122 -8.53 2.39 38.44
C ARG A 122 -9.55 3.23 39.21
N GLU A 123 -10.84 2.94 39.07
CA GLU A 123 -11.89 3.58 39.88
C GLU A 123 -11.72 3.25 41.36
N ARG A 124 -11.45 1.97 41.70
CA ARG A 124 -11.19 1.56 43.09
C ARG A 124 -9.95 2.21 43.68
N GLU A 125 -8.88 2.33 42.91
CA GLU A 125 -7.67 3.03 43.34
C GLU A 125 -7.97 4.49 43.65
N ALA A 126 -8.72 5.19 42.79
CA ALA A 126 -9.12 6.57 43.03
C ALA A 126 -9.99 6.72 44.31
N GLU A 127 -10.95 5.82 44.52
CA GLU A 127 -11.76 5.81 45.75
C GLU A 127 -10.91 5.58 47.01
N LEU A 128 -9.89 4.72 46.93
CA LEU A 128 -8.98 4.46 48.04
C LEU A 128 -8.09 5.68 48.33
N GLU A 129 -7.56 6.33 47.28
CA GLU A 129 -6.80 7.57 47.43
C GLU A 129 -7.62 8.67 48.11
N GLU A 130 -8.89 8.83 47.75
CA GLU A 130 -9.78 9.79 48.41
C GLU A 130 -9.98 9.46 49.90
N ARG A 131 -10.19 8.17 50.23
CA ARG A 131 -10.33 7.72 51.63
C ARG A 131 -9.05 7.94 52.44
N ASP A 132 -7.89 7.70 51.84
CA ASP A 132 -6.60 7.91 52.50
C ASP A 132 -6.40 9.40 52.80
N ILE A 133 -6.73 10.29 51.86
CA ILE A 133 -6.69 11.74 52.06
C ILE A 133 -7.65 12.17 53.19
N GLU A 134 -8.87 11.63 53.22
CA GLU A 134 -9.81 11.91 54.32
C GLU A 134 -9.30 11.44 55.68
N GLN A 135 -8.70 10.26 55.74
CA GLN A 135 -8.12 9.73 56.97
C GLN A 135 -6.95 10.58 57.45
N GLN A 136 -6.06 10.99 56.55
CA GLN A 136 -4.95 11.89 56.88
C GLN A 136 -5.46 13.21 57.47
N ARG A 137 -6.47 13.84 56.84
CA ARG A 137 -7.10 15.07 57.38
C ARG A 137 -7.74 14.87 58.76
N LYS A 138 -8.40 13.73 58.98
CA LYS A 138 -8.97 13.37 60.29
C LYS A 138 -7.87 13.23 61.34
N ILE A 139 -6.79 12.54 61.01
CA ILE A 139 -5.62 12.37 61.89
C ILE A 139 -5.00 13.73 62.22
N GLU A 140 -4.74 14.58 61.23
CA GLU A 140 -4.20 15.93 61.44
C GLU A 140 -5.08 16.77 62.37
N SER A 141 -6.41 16.71 62.20
CA SER A 141 -7.34 17.43 63.07
C SER A 141 -7.30 16.93 64.52
N LEU A 142 -7.18 15.61 64.72
CA LEU A 142 -7.07 15.00 66.04
C LEU A 142 -5.73 15.35 66.70
N GLU A 143 -4.64 15.36 65.94
CA GLU A 143 -3.32 15.79 66.40
C GLU A 143 -3.34 17.24 66.86
N GLN A 144 -3.98 18.14 66.11
CA GLN A 144 -4.15 19.54 66.51
C GLN A 144 -4.95 19.66 67.82
N VAL A 145 -6.06 18.95 67.95
CA VAL A 145 -6.86 18.94 69.20
C VAL A 145 -6.03 18.41 70.37
N LEU A 146 -5.30 17.30 70.18
CA LEU A 146 -4.41 16.75 71.20
C LEU A 146 -3.32 17.73 71.62
N LEU A 147 -2.71 18.45 70.66
CA LEU A 147 -1.72 19.49 70.95
C LEU A 147 -2.33 20.63 71.77
N THR A 148 -3.51 21.14 71.38
CA THR A 148 -4.19 22.22 72.12
C THR A 148 -4.59 21.83 73.55
N LEU A 149 -4.92 20.55 73.79
CA LEU A 149 -5.25 20.03 75.12
C LEU A 149 -4.02 19.71 75.98
N LYS A 150 -2.84 19.53 75.37
CA LYS A 150 -1.62 19.07 76.06
C LYS A 150 -0.86 20.20 76.77
N ASP A 151 -1.01 21.45 76.38
CA ASP A 151 -0.43 22.59 77.10
C ASP A 151 -1.44 23.16 78.11
N PRO A 152 -1.13 23.21 79.44
CA PRO A 152 0.15 23.72 79.96
C PRO A 152 0.74 23.05 81.25
N LYS A 153 0.48 21.78 81.63
CA LYS A 153 1.01 21.26 82.93
C LYS A 153 1.61 19.84 83.03
N SER A 154 1.57 18.96 82.02
CA SER A 154 2.10 17.58 82.21
C SER A 154 3.28 17.21 81.31
N LYS A 155 4.45 17.12 81.93
CA LYS A 155 5.67 16.48 81.42
C LYS A 155 5.43 14.97 81.27
N LYS A 156 5.39 14.45 80.05
CA LYS A 156 5.99 13.17 79.60
C LYS A 156 5.72 12.91 78.10
N PRO A 157 6.69 12.36 77.34
CA PRO A 157 6.50 12.07 75.92
C PRO A 157 5.77 10.74 75.74
N VAL A 158 4.77 10.71 74.85
CA VAL A 158 4.25 9.45 74.31
C VAL A 158 4.89 9.30 72.94
N VAL A 159 5.79 8.33 72.86
CA VAL A 159 6.36 7.84 71.61
C VAL A 159 5.26 7.02 70.94
N ILE A 160 4.87 7.36 69.71
CA ILE A 160 4.10 6.47 68.85
C ILE A 160 5.12 5.86 67.88
N VAL A 161 5.45 4.59 68.13
CA VAL A 161 6.29 3.75 67.28
C VAL A 161 5.37 2.98 66.34
N GLY A 162 5.67 3.04 65.03
CA GLY A 162 5.27 2.04 64.04
C GLY A 162 3.95 2.31 63.34
#